data_AF-A0ABD3B446-F1
#
_entry.id   AF-A0ABD3B446-F1
#
_cell.length_a   1.000
_cell.length_b   1.000
_cell.length_c   1.000
_cell.angle_alpha   90.00
_cell.angle_beta   90.00
_cell.angle_gamma   90.00
#
_symmetry.space_group_name_H-M   'P 1'
#
loop_
_entity.id
_entity.type
_entity.pdbx_description
1 polymer ?
#
loop_
_entity_poly.entity_id
_entity_poly.type
_entity_poly.pdbx_seq_one_letter_code
_entity_poly.pdbx_strand_id
1 'polypeptide(L)'
;MMLDDLSSLFLGPSFARGAHGELHRGTYKDDSVAVRMSQILDDYHNNLDSADKIQKQFDREFTFLSRLHHPNVLKFVAAYKQPQTFMIITEYVSRGSLRSYLNKIECNHELLSLKIVIAMALDIARGMGYIHSQGIVHRDLKPDNILISKDFHLKVADFGLACEESQCRRLTDITGTYRWMAPEMVNGRKSYNCM
;
A
#
# COMPACT_ATOMS: atom_id res chain seq x y z
N MET A 1 6.48 15.41 1.16
CA MET A 1 5.96 16.75 0.82
C MET A 1 4.45 16.73 0.90
N MET A 2 3.85 17.64 1.67
CA MET A 2 2.41 17.94 1.61
C MET A 2 2.24 19.09 0.61
N LEU A 3 1.27 19.01 -0.29
CA LEU A 3 0.95 20.04 -1.25
C LEU A 3 -0.10 20.99 -0.68
N ASP A 4 0.08 22.29 -0.91
CA ASP A 4 -0.89 23.32 -0.53
C ASP A 4 -2.01 23.45 -1.57
N ASP A 5 -1.69 23.23 -2.85
CA ASP A 5 -2.63 23.23 -3.97
C ASP A 5 -2.29 22.15 -5.01
N LEU A 6 -3.20 21.93 -5.97
CA LEU A 6 -3.08 20.91 -7.01
C LEU A 6 -2.73 21.47 -8.39
N SER A 7 -2.30 22.73 -8.52
CA SER A 7 -2.03 23.39 -9.80
C SER A 7 -1.01 22.65 -10.68
N SER A 8 -0.06 21.95 -10.04
CA SER A 8 0.99 21.16 -10.70
C SER A 8 0.63 19.70 -10.91
N LEU A 9 -0.59 19.26 -10.52
CA LEU A 9 -1.06 17.89 -10.64
C LEU A 9 -2.16 17.79 -11.71
N PHE A 10 -1.88 17.07 -12.79
CA PHE A 10 -2.88 16.72 -13.79
C PHE A 10 -3.42 15.32 -13.50
N LEU A 11 -4.70 15.21 -13.15
CA LEU A 11 -5.38 13.95 -12.92
C LEU A 11 -6.04 13.42 -14.20
N GLY A 12 -5.70 12.19 -14.56
CA GLY A 12 -6.38 11.43 -15.60
C GLY A 12 -7.55 10.59 -15.04
N PRO A 13 -8.13 9.71 -15.88
CA PRO A 13 -9.23 8.86 -15.46
C PRO A 13 -8.80 7.87 -14.37
N SER A 14 -9.76 7.49 -13.52
CA SER A 14 -9.59 6.40 -12.58
C SER A 14 -9.37 5.10 -13.36
N PHE A 15 -8.35 4.34 -12.96
CA PHE A 15 -8.04 3.04 -13.57
C PHE A 15 -8.30 1.86 -12.62
N ALA A 16 -8.53 2.14 -11.33
CA ALA A 16 -8.88 1.14 -10.35
C ALA A 16 -9.65 1.77 -9.18
N ARG A 17 -10.56 1.00 -8.59
CA ARG A 17 -11.24 1.34 -7.34
C ARG A 17 -10.97 0.25 -6.32
N GLY A 18 -10.55 0.63 -5.11
CA GLY A 18 -10.28 -0.29 -4.02
C GLY A 18 -11.04 0.09 -2.75
N ALA A 19 -10.83 -0.69 -1.69
CA ALA A 19 -11.43 -0.45 -0.38
C ALA A 19 -11.04 0.91 0.24
N HIS A 20 -9.95 1.52 -0.24
CA HIS A 20 -9.34 2.71 0.31
C HIS A 20 -9.53 3.96 -0.57
N GLY A 21 -10.31 3.85 -1.64
CA GLY A 21 -10.57 4.94 -2.59
C GLY A 21 -10.27 4.59 -4.04
N GLU A 22 -10.19 5.62 -4.88
CA GLU A 22 -9.93 5.51 -6.31
C GLU A 22 -8.45 5.73 -6.62
N LEU A 23 -7.95 5.01 -7.62
CA LEU A 23 -6.60 5.19 -8.14
C LEU A 23 -6.68 5.82 -9.53
N HIS A 24 -6.11 7.00 -9.64
CA HIS A 24 -5.99 7.75 -10.87
C HIS A 24 -4.56 7.71 -11.36
N ARG A 25 -4.40 7.68 -12.68
CA ARG A 25 -3.11 7.99 -13.30
C ARG A 25 -3.05 9.50 -13.48
N GLY A 26 -1.90 10.10 -13.23
CA GLY A 26 -1.71 11.53 -13.44
C GLY A 26 -0.29 11.89 -13.84
N THR A 27 -0.05 13.18 -13.97
CA THR A 27 1.27 13.77 -14.20
C THR A 27 1.52 14.84 -13.14
N TYR A 28 2.68 14.79 -12.49
CA TYR A 28 3.12 15.78 -11.52
C TYR A 28 4.56 16.19 -11.85
N LYS A 29 4.79 17.47 -12.18
CA LYS A 29 6.11 17.98 -12.60
C LYS A 29 6.76 17.12 -13.70
N ASP A 30 5.99 16.83 -14.75
CA ASP A 30 6.36 15.99 -15.90
C ASP A 30 6.59 14.49 -15.61
N ASP A 31 6.51 14.06 -14.35
CA ASP A 31 6.59 12.64 -13.97
C ASP A 31 5.21 11.97 -13.96
N SER A 32 5.13 10.75 -14.51
CA SER A 32 3.92 9.92 -14.41
C SER A 32 3.73 9.44 -12.97
N VAL A 33 2.58 9.74 -12.39
CA VAL A 33 2.23 9.42 -11.01
C VAL A 33 0.96 8.57 -10.90
N ALA A 34 0.87 7.82 -9.80
CA ALA A 34 -0.37 7.21 -9.34
C ALA A 34 -0.91 8.04 -8.17
N VAL A 35 -2.18 8.41 -8.24
CA VAL A 35 -2.86 9.19 -7.20
C VAL A 35 -3.96 8.34 -6.59
N ARG A 36 -3.78 7.99 -5.31
CA ARG A 36 -4.81 7.37 -4.49
C ARG A 36 -5.66 8.49 -3.89
N MET A 37 -6.92 8.58 -4.29
CA MET A 37 -7.87 9.59 -3.83
C MET A 37 -8.92 8.96 -2.91
N SER A 38 -9.04 9.49 -1.71
CA SER A 38 -10.08 9.12 -0.73
C SER A 38 -10.92 10.35 -0.43
N GLN A 39 -12.21 10.30 -0.75
CA GLN A 39 -13.15 11.41 -0.54
C GLN A 39 -14.08 11.11 0.63
N ILE A 40 -14.40 12.13 1.41
CA ILE A 40 -15.51 12.10 2.36
C ILE A 40 -16.72 12.62 1.59
N LEU A 41 -17.64 11.73 1.21
CA LEU A 41 -18.88 12.11 0.51
C LEU A 41 -19.86 12.74 1.50
N ASP A 42 -20.63 13.76 1.09
CA ASP A 42 -21.48 14.55 1.99
C ASP A 42 -22.56 13.72 2.74
N ASP A 43 -23.03 12.60 2.17
CA ASP A 43 -23.94 11.66 2.86
C ASP A 43 -23.30 10.97 4.08
N TYR A 44 -21.96 10.99 4.20
CA TYR A 44 -21.21 10.53 5.36
C TYR A 44 -21.13 11.55 6.50
N HIS A 45 -21.67 12.76 6.36
CA HIS A 45 -21.76 13.71 7.49
C HIS A 45 -22.57 13.14 8.68
N ASN A 46 -23.43 12.13 8.44
CA ASN A 46 -24.14 11.40 9.49
C ASN A 46 -23.35 10.21 10.08
N ASN A 47 -22.13 9.96 9.63
CA ASN A 47 -21.32 8.79 10.00
C ASN A 47 -19.86 9.20 10.30
N LEU A 48 -19.68 10.03 11.34
CA LEU A 48 -18.39 10.53 11.85
C LEU A 48 -17.30 9.44 11.93
N ASP A 49 -17.69 8.22 12.31
CA ASP A 49 -16.80 7.04 12.38
C ASP A 49 -16.09 6.71 11.06
N SER A 50 -16.70 7.03 9.91
CA SER A 50 -16.15 6.72 8.60
C SER A 50 -15.13 7.78 8.14
N ALA A 51 -15.43 9.06 8.39
CA ALA A 51 -14.50 10.16 8.12
C ALA A 51 -13.21 10.01 8.95
N ASP A 52 -13.35 9.67 10.23
CA ASP A 52 -12.22 9.40 11.12
C ASP A 52 -11.37 8.21 10.65
N LYS A 53 -12.01 7.15 10.12
CA LYS A 53 -11.29 5.99 9.57
C LYS A 53 -10.48 6.37 8.34
N ILE A 54 -11.07 7.11 7.40
CA ILE A 54 -10.38 7.59 6.18
C ILE A 54 -9.20 8.49 6.57
N GLN A 55 -9.43 9.42 7.50
CA GLN A 55 -8.38 10.33 7.99
C GLN A 55 -7.22 9.56 8.65
N LYS A 56 -7.52 8.64 9.57
CA LYS A 56 -6.50 7.81 10.25
C LYS A 56 -5.73 6.94 9.25
N GLN A 57 -6.41 6.41 8.24
CA GLN A 57 -5.77 5.63 7.20
C GLN A 57 -4.81 6.49 6.37
N PHE A 58 -5.25 7.67 5.93
CA PHE A 58 -4.41 8.61 5.20
C PHE A 58 -3.18 9.02 6.03
N ASP A 59 -3.37 9.45 7.28
CA ASP A 59 -2.29 9.94 8.13
C ASP A 59 -1.25 8.83 8.37
N ARG A 60 -1.72 7.59 8.56
CA ARG A 60 -0.86 6.42 8.71
C ARG A 60 -0.05 6.13 7.44
N GLU A 61 -0.72 6.05 6.29
CA GLU A 61 -0.05 5.78 5.02
C GLU A 61 0.96 6.87 4.67
N PHE A 62 0.58 8.15 4.83
CA PHE A 62 1.47 9.28 4.68
C PHE A 62 2.69 9.18 5.62
N THR A 63 2.47 8.92 6.91
CA THR A 63 3.53 8.84 7.93
C THR A 63 4.58 7.78 7.57
N PHE A 64 4.14 6.59 7.18
CA PHE A 64 5.09 5.51 6.85
C PHE A 64 5.70 5.68 5.47
N LEU A 65 4.90 5.93 4.44
CA LEU A 65 5.37 5.95 3.06
C LEU A 65 6.32 7.13 2.80
N SER A 66 6.10 8.27 3.43
CA SER A 66 6.92 9.49 3.22
C SER A 66 8.36 9.39 3.70
N ARG A 67 8.68 8.47 4.63
CA ARG A 67 10.03 8.25 5.15
C ARG A 67 10.78 7.08 4.50
N LEU A 68 10.10 6.28 3.67
CA LEU A 68 10.67 5.08 3.06
C LEU A 68 11.32 5.37 1.70
N HIS A 69 12.59 5.01 1.57
CA HIS A 69 13.40 5.23 0.37
C HIS A 69 14.20 3.96 0.03
N HIS A 70 13.63 3.12 -0.84
CA HIS A 70 14.26 1.86 -1.25
C HIS A 70 13.76 1.42 -2.63
N PRO A 71 14.61 0.83 -3.50
CA PRO A 71 14.21 0.42 -4.86
C PRO A 71 13.01 -0.55 -4.88
N ASN A 72 12.92 -1.46 -3.90
CA ASN A 72 11.83 -2.43 -3.75
C ASN A 72 10.69 -1.96 -2.83
N VAL A 73 10.56 -0.66 -2.58
CA VAL A 73 9.41 -0.06 -1.89
C VAL A 73 8.82 1.00 -2.83
N LEU A 74 7.49 1.13 -2.84
CA LEU A 74 6.81 2.13 -3.64
C LEU A 74 7.27 3.54 -3.25
N LYS A 75 7.76 4.30 -4.24
CA LYS A 75 8.25 5.65 -4.01
C LYS A 75 7.11 6.62 -3.77
N PHE A 76 7.13 7.24 -2.59
CA PHE A 76 6.33 8.41 -2.28
C PHE A 76 6.77 9.62 -3.11
N VAL A 77 5.80 10.40 -3.60
CA VAL A 77 6.07 11.67 -4.31
C VAL A 77 5.56 12.83 -3.47
N ALA A 78 4.27 12.85 -3.18
CA ALA A 78 3.62 13.92 -2.45
C ALA A 78 2.31 13.46 -1.82
N ALA A 79 1.71 14.30 -0.98
CA ALA A 79 0.37 14.09 -0.48
C ALA A 79 -0.41 15.42 -0.51
N TYR A 80 -1.73 15.33 -0.53
CA TYR A 80 -2.63 16.47 -0.45
C TYR A 80 -3.73 16.17 0.56
N LYS A 81 -4.05 17.15 1.41
CA LYS A 81 -5.00 17.00 2.51
C LYS A 81 -5.89 18.23 2.60
N GLN A 82 -7.18 18.04 2.35
CA GLN A 82 -8.25 19.02 2.55
C GLN A 82 -9.42 18.38 3.30
N PRO A 83 -10.34 19.17 3.91
CA PRO A 83 -11.42 18.65 4.76
C PRO A 83 -12.23 17.48 4.19
N GLN A 84 -12.43 17.43 2.86
CA GLN A 84 -13.22 16.39 2.20
C GLN A 84 -12.42 15.53 1.22
N THR A 85 -11.11 15.77 1.06
CA THR A 85 -10.31 15.12 0.02
C THR A 85 -8.89 14.86 0.49
N PHE A 86 -8.51 13.59 0.46
CA PHE A 86 -7.17 13.13 0.76
C PHE A 86 -6.56 12.49 -0.48
N MET A 87 -5.31 12.82 -0.78
CA MET A 87 -4.58 12.20 -1.88
C MET A 87 -3.18 11.78 -1.47
N ILE A 88 -2.82 10.53 -1.75
CA ILE A 88 -1.44 10.05 -1.69
C ILE A 88 -0.94 9.89 -3.12
N ILE A 89 0.16 10.58 -3.45
CA ILE A 89 0.75 10.63 -4.78
C ILE A 89 2.07 9.84 -4.74
N THR A 90 2.17 8.86 -5.63
CA THR A 90 3.31 7.92 -5.70
C THR A 90 3.81 7.80 -7.13
N GLU A 91 4.98 7.18 -7.32
CA GLU A 91 5.42 6.78 -8.66
C GLU A 91 4.36 5.90 -9.34
N TYR A 92 4.14 6.09 -10.64
CA TYR A 92 3.27 5.19 -11.40
C TYR A 92 4.01 3.91 -11.78
N VAL A 93 3.54 2.77 -11.25
CA VAL A 93 4.12 1.44 -11.53
C VAL A 93 3.28 0.70 -12.59
N SER A 94 3.81 0.62 -13.81
CA SER A 94 3.00 0.37 -15.02
C SER A 94 2.54 -1.07 -15.26
N ARG A 95 3.15 -2.10 -14.67
CA ARG A 95 2.73 -3.50 -14.90
C ARG A 95 1.67 -3.99 -13.92
N GLY A 96 1.18 -3.12 -13.03
CA GLY A 96 0.16 -3.46 -12.05
C GLY A 96 0.69 -4.37 -10.93
N SER A 97 -0.23 -5.13 -10.31
CA SER A 97 0.09 -5.97 -9.16
C SER A 97 0.60 -7.36 -9.56
N LEU A 98 1.36 -7.98 -8.66
CA LEU A 98 1.80 -9.36 -8.75
C LEU A 98 0.60 -10.31 -8.80
N ARG A 99 -0.50 -10.00 -8.10
CA ARG A 99 -1.77 -10.75 -8.23
C ARG A 99 -2.22 -10.84 -9.68
N SER A 100 -2.38 -9.70 -10.34
CA SER A 100 -2.86 -9.65 -11.73
C SER A 100 -1.89 -10.34 -12.68
N TYR A 101 -0.58 -10.24 -12.41
CA TYR A 101 0.44 -10.93 -13.20
C TYR A 101 0.35 -12.46 -13.04
N LEU A 102 0.28 -12.98 -11.81
CA LEU A 102 0.18 -14.40 -11.54
C LEU A 102 -1.11 -15.01 -12.10
N ASN A 103 -2.24 -14.30 -12.00
CA ASN A 103 -3.50 -14.75 -12.58
C ASN A 103 -3.39 -14.86 -14.12
N LYS A 104 -2.68 -13.96 -14.80
CA LYS A 104 -2.46 -14.05 -16.25
C LYS A 104 -1.62 -15.26 -16.63
N ILE A 105 -0.55 -15.54 -15.88
CA ILE A 105 0.28 -16.74 -16.07
C ILE A 105 -0.57 -18.01 -15.91
N GLU A 106 -1.40 -18.06 -14.87
CA GLU A 106 -2.29 -19.20 -14.61
C GLU A 106 -3.33 -19.37 -15.74
N CYS A 107 -4.01 -18.30 -16.16
CA CYS A 107 -4.99 -18.35 -17.24
C CYS A 107 -4.38 -18.77 -18.59
N ASN A 108 -3.11 -18.43 -18.83
CA ASN A 108 -2.40 -18.80 -20.05
C ASN A 108 -1.76 -20.19 -19.98
N HIS A 109 -1.88 -20.90 -18.85
CA HIS A 109 -1.18 -22.16 -18.58
C HIS A 109 0.35 -22.04 -18.74
N GLU A 110 0.89 -20.87 -18.43
CA GLU A 110 2.32 -20.60 -18.46
C GLU A 110 2.99 -21.04 -17.16
N LEU A 111 4.29 -21.31 -17.22
CA LEU A 111 5.11 -21.62 -16.05
C LEU A 111 6.21 -20.57 -15.89
N LEU A 112 6.36 -20.06 -14.67
CA LEU A 112 7.50 -19.22 -14.33
C LEU A 112 8.73 -20.09 -14.09
N SER A 113 9.82 -19.75 -14.76
CA SER A 113 11.11 -20.38 -14.45
C SER A 113 11.50 -20.11 -12.99
N LEU A 114 12.15 -21.09 -12.35
CA LEU A 114 12.62 -20.96 -10.97
C LEU A 114 13.50 -19.71 -10.78
N LYS A 115 14.31 -19.37 -11.79
CA LYS A 115 15.15 -18.16 -11.79
C LYS A 115 14.32 -16.88 -11.63
N ILE A 116 13.19 -16.76 -12.33
CA ILE A 116 12.29 -15.60 -12.22
C ILE A 116 11.65 -15.58 -10.83
N VAL A 117 11.15 -16.72 -10.35
CA VAL A 117 10.53 -16.82 -9.02
C VAL A 117 11.51 -16.37 -7.92
N ILE A 118 12.76 -16.84 -7.98
CA ILE A 118 13.80 -16.44 -7.02
C ILE A 118 14.08 -14.93 -7.10
N ALA A 119 14.19 -14.37 -8.30
CA ALA A 119 14.42 -12.93 -8.48
C ALA A 119 13.27 -12.09 -7.87
N MET A 120 12.03 -12.49 -8.12
CA MET A 120 10.84 -11.84 -7.55
C MET A 120 10.82 -11.94 -6.03
N ALA A 121 11.07 -13.13 -5.48
CA ALA A 121 11.13 -13.33 -4.03
C ALA A 121 12.22 -12.49 -3.38
N LEU A 122 13.38 -12.37 -4.02
CA LEU A 122 14.49 -11.56 -3.53
C LEU A 122 14.16 -10.07 -3.49
N ASP A 123 13.49 -9.54 -4.49
CA ASP A 123 13.02 -8.15 -4.50
C ASP A 123 12.05 -7.87 -3.35
N ILE A 124 11.06 -8.75 -3.14
CA ILE A 124 10.12 -8.64 -2.01
C ILE A 124 10.87 -8.71 -0.68
N ALA A 125 11.79 -9.67 -0.53
CA ALA A 125 12.55 -9.86 0.70
C ALA A 125 13.44 -8.66 1.03
N ARG A 126 14.08 -8.04 0.02
CA ARG A 126 14.87 -6.81 0.18
C ARG A 126 13.99 -5.63 0.61
N GLY A 127 12.84 -5.45 -0.04
CA GLY A 127 11.87 -4.42 0.35
C GLY A 127 11.39 -4.58 1.79
N MET A 128 10.99 -5.79 2.17
CA MET A 128 10.53 -6.08 3.53
C MET A 128 11.66 -6.00 4.57
N GLY A 129 12.87 -6.45 4.24
CA GLY A 129 14.03 -6.31 5.11
C GLY A 129 14.36 -4.85 5.41
N TYR A 130 14.28 -3.98 4.39
CA TYR A 130 14.39 -2.55 4.59
C TYR A 130 13.26 -1.99 5.47
N ILE A 131 11.99 -2.31 5.17
CA ILE A 131 10.84 -1.84 5.96
C ILE A 131 10.99 -2.22 7.45
N HIS A 132 11.38 -3.46 7.73
CA HIS A 132 11.60 -3.93 9.10
C HIS A 132 12.79 -3.21 9.77
N SER A 133 13.86 -2.92 9.03
CA SER A 133 15.00 -2.13 9.56
C SER A 133 14.60 -0.71 9.99
N GLN A 134 13.48 -0.19 9.47
CA GLN A 134 12.90 1.10 9.86
C GLN A 134 11.91 0.97 11.05
N GLY A 135 11.82 -0.21 11.68
CA GLY A 135 10.90 -0.47 12.80
C GLY A 135 9.42 -0.50 12.41
N ILE A 136 9.11 -0.84 11.16
CA ILE A 136 7.74 -0.85 10.62
C ILE A 136 7.30 -2.28 10.35
N VAL A 137 6.07 -2.61 10.74
CA VAL A 137 5.39 -3.87 10.40
C VAL A 137 4.29 -3.58 9.38
N HIS A 138 4.37 -4.18 8.19
CA HIS A 138 3.44 -3.91 7.07
C HIS A 138 2.00 -4.39 7.32
N ARG A 139 1.85 -5.57 7.96
CA ARG A 139 0.58 -6.22 8.33
C ARG A 139 -0.38 -6.67 7.21
N ASP A 140 -0.21 -6.20 5.97
CA ASP A 140 -1.03 -6.67 4.84
C ASP A 140 -0.17 -7.05 3.63
N LEU A 141 0.88 -7.84 3.84
CA LEU A 141 1.75 -8.31 2.76
C LEU A 141 1.03 -9.40 1.95
N LYS A 142 0.68 -9.08 0.71
CA LYS A 142 -0.02 -9.98 -0.22
C LYS A 142 0.30 -9.60 -1.67
N PRO A 143 0.12 -10.50 -2.66
CA PRO A 143 0.42 -10.21 -4.07
C PRO A 143 -0.28 -8.98 -4.65
N ASP A 144 -1.43 -8.59 -4.11
CA ASP A 144 -2.17 -7.39 -4.50
C ASP A 144 -1.43 -6.09 -4.10
N ASN A 145 -0.64 -6.15 -3.03
CA ASN A 145 0.17 -5.05 -2.49
C ASN A 145 1.64 -5.11 -2.95
N ILE A 146 1.92 -5.90 -3.99
CA ILE A 146 3.23 -5.99 -4.62
C ILE A 146 3.09 -5.54 -6.06
N LEU A 147 3.75 -4.45 -6.43
CA LEU A 147 3.66 -3.87 -7.76
C LEU A 147 4.89 -4.24 -8.60
N ILE A 148 4.71 -4.37 -9.91
CA ILE A 148 5.78 -4.75 -10.84
C ILE A 148 6.15 -3.55 -11.71
N SER A 149 7.42 -3.14 -11.65
CA SER A 149 7.96 -2.05 -12.47
C SER A 149 8.08 -2.44 -13.94
N LYS A 150 8.26 -1.44 -14.80
CA LYS A 150 8.50 -1.66 -16.25
C LYS A 150 9.68 -2.62 -16.50
N ASP A 151 10.70 -2.54 -15.65
CA ASP A 151 11.95 -3.31 -15.69
C ASP A 151 11.85 -4.64 -14.92
N PHE A 152 10.64 -5.08 -14.56
CA PHE A 152 10.34 -6.32 -13.83
C PHE A 152 10.92 -6.40 -12.40
N HIS A 153 11.14 -5.25 -11.76
CA HIS A 153 11.45 -5.19 -10.33
C HIS A 153 10.18 -5.08 -9.48
N LEU A 154 10.16 -5.77 -8.35
CA LEU A 154 9.01 -5.79 -7.44
C LEU A 154 9.14 -4.71 -6.37
N LYS A 155 8.01 -4.06 -6.05
CA LYS A 155 7.89 -2.99 -5.07
C LYS A 155 6.77 -3.28 -4.08
N VAL A 156 7.07 -3.19 -2.79
CA VAL A 156 6.07 -3.27 -1.71
C VAL A 156 5.27 -1.97 -1.66
N ALA A 157 3.94 -2.07 -1.63
CA ALA A 157 3.00 -0.96 -1.64
C ALA A 157 1.90 -1.14 -0.57
N ASP A 158 1.10 -0.09 -0.36
CA ASP A 158 -0.05 -0.04 0.54
C ASP A 158 0.26 -0.19 2.05
N PHE A 159 0.53 0.94 2.69
CA PHE A 159 0.86 1.00 4.11
C PHE A 159 -0.34 1.39 5.00
N GLY A 160 -1.57 1.28 4.49
CA GLY A 160 -2.78 1.66 5.24
C GLY A 160 -3.02 0.86 6.52
N LEU A 161 -2.44 -0.34 6.63
CA LEU A 161 -2.50 -1.19 7.83
C LEU A 161 -1.17 -1.28 8.58
N ALA A 162 -0.13 -0.58 8.12
CA ALA A 162 1.18 -0.64 8.74
C ALA A 162 1.17 -0.04 10.16
N CYS A 163 2.14 -0.42 10.97
CA CYS A 163 2.32 0.15 12.30
C CYS A 163 3.80 0.09 12.71
N GLU A 164 4.16 0.85 13.74
CA GLU A 164 5.48 0.69 14.36
C GLU A 164 5.55 -0.62 15.13
N GLU A 165 6.69 -1.29 15.08
CA GLU A 165 6.93 -2.58 15.75
C GLU A 165 6.62 -2.49 17.25
N SER A 166 7.00 -1.38 17.89
CA SER A 166 6.75 -1.09 19.31
C SER A 166 5.25 -1.04 19.66
N GLN A 167 4.40 -0.63 18.71
CA GLN A 167 2.96 -0.49 18.87
C GLN A 167 2.20 -1.72 18.39
N CYS A 168 2.78 -2.49 17.45
CA CYS A 168 2.18 -3.69 16.86
C CYS A 168 1.76 -4.73 17.91
N ARG A 169 2.48 -4.80 19.04
CA ARG A 169 2.14 -5.72 20.13
C ARG A 169 0.88 -5.32 20.90
N ARG A 170 0.48 -4.06 20.88
CA ARG A 170 -0.69 -3.54 21.61
C ARG A 170 -1.96 -3.53 20.76
N LEU A 171 -1.84 -3.74 19.45
CA LEU A 171 -2.97 -3.76 18.53
C LEU A 171 -3.69 -5.11 18.67
N THR A 172 -4.94 -5.08 19.12
CA THR A 172 -5.84 -6.24 19.23
C THR A 172 -6.66 -6.47 17.96
N ASP A 173 -6.63 -5.51 17.04
CA ASP A 173 -7.42 -5.58 15.81
C ASP A 173 -6.87 -6.64 14.87
N ILE A 174 -7.70 -7.64 14.58
CA ILE A 174 -7.47 -8.59 13.49
C ILE A 174 -7.63 -7.80 12.19
N THR A 175 -6.50 -7.45 11.56
CA THR A 175 -6.47 -6.76 10.26
C THR A 175 -5.53 -7.48 9.31
N GLY A 176 -5.70 -7.18 8.03
CA GLY A 176 -4.99 -7.86 6.96
C GLY A 176 -5.91 -8.89 6.31
N THR A 177 -5.41 -9.48 5.23
CA THR A 177 -6.23 -10.36 4.43
C THR A 177 -6.01 -11.81 4.86
N TYR A 178 -7.04 -12.45 5.44
CA TYR A 178 -6.98 -13.73 6.17
C TYR A 178 -6.05 -14.79 5.57
N ARG A 179 -6.12 -15.00 4.25
CA ARG A 179 -5.31 -16.01 3.52
C ARG A 179 -3.79 -15.79 3.62
N TRP A 180 -3.36 -14.57 3.90
CA TRP A 180 -1.95 -14.17 4.03
C TRP A 180 -1.56 -13.84 5.47
N MET A 181 -2.47 -14.00 6.44
CA MET A 181 -2.18 -13.74 7.84
C MET A 181 -1.43 -14.91 8.47
N ALA A 182 -0.46 -14.58 9.32
CA ALA A 182 0.19 -15.56 10.16
C ALA A 182 -0.81 -16.14 11.19
N PRO A 183 -0.71 -17.42 11.56
CA PRO A 183 -1.70 -18.10 12.40
C PRO A 183 -1.90 -17.45 13.78
N GLU A 184 -0.84 -16.87 14.36
CA GLU A 184 -0.89 -16.13 15.63
C GLU A 184 -1.71 -14.83 15.55
N MET A 185 -1.90 -14.28 14.35
CA MET A 185 -2.75 -13.11 14.12
C MET A 185 -4.23 -13.49 13.98
N VAL A 186 -4.52 -14.73 13.56
CA VAL A 186 -5.88 -15.22 13.33
C VAL A 186 -6.48 -15.83 14.59
N ASN A 187 -5.70 -16.61 15.33
CA ASN A 187 -6.20 -17.38 16.48
C ASN A 187 -6.47 -16.52 17.72
N GLY A 188 -6.31 -15.19 17.61
CA GLY A 188 -6.01 -14.32 18.73
C GLY A 188 -4.68 -14.74 19.36
N ARG A 189 -3.95 -13.81 19.96
CA ARG A 189 -2.91 -14.22 20.89
C ARG A 189 -3.62 -14.90 22.05
N LYS A 190 -3.73 -16.24 22.02
CA LYS A 190 -3.75 -17.00 23.27
C LYS A 190 -2.51 -16.50 23.99
N SER A 191 -2.69 -15.85 25.13
CA SER A 191 -1.61 -15.58 26.06
C SER A 191 -0.89 -16.90 26.25
N TYR A 192 0.26 -17.09 25.60
CA TYR A 192 1.22 -18.04 26.09
C TYR A 192 1.67 -17.43 27.40
N ASN A 193 1.01 -17.85 28.48
CA ASN A 193 1.52 -17.66 29.83
C ASN A 193 2.89 -18.32 29.83
N CYS A 194 3.94 -17.52 29.68
CA CYS A 194 5.23 -17.90 30.20
C CYS A 194 5.08 -17.98 31.72
N MET A 195 4.93 -19.20 32.24
CA MET A 195 5.53 -19.58 33.51
C MET A 195 6.93 -20.08 33.24
#